data_AF-A0A319EAM5-F1
#
_entry.id   AF-A0A319EAM5-F1
#
_cell.length_a   1.000
_cell.length_b   1.000
_cell.length_c   1.000
_cell.angle_alpha   90.00
_cell.angle_beta   90.00
_cell.angle_gamma   90.00
#
_symmetry.space_group_name_H-M   'P 1'
#
loop_
_entity.id
_entity.type
_entity.pdbx_description
1 polymer ?
#
loop_
_entity_poly.entity_id
_entity_poly.type
_entity_poly.pdbx_seq_one_letter_code
_entity_poly.pdbx_strand_id
1 'polypeptide(L)'
;VVLTLTYYWYNQILTNMLANAECSYGVKRKSLRATWPAKDSQQRSTYYLIRPYRYSLPLLVVSILLHWLVSQSFFYDKTSELGFLGLPIFLSLIVGSIMLFALIGLSFRKYPSTILVVGSCSAAISAACHPPKDEDLDNAALGLLMWGETLPMPD
;
A
#
# COMPACT_ATOMS: atom_id res chain seq x y z
N VAL A 1 17.85 11.21 -8.07
CA VAL A 1 17.11 11.78 -6.92
C VAL A 1 15.62 11.92 -7.21
N VAL A 2 15.22 12.74 -8.18
CA VAL A 2 13.78 12.96 -8.50
C VAL A 2 13.03 11.64 -8.76
N LEU A 3 13.59 10.75 -9.58
CA LEU A 3 12.97 9.46 -9.91
C LEU A 3 12.74 8.56 -8.68
N THR A 4 13.74 8.50 -7.81
CA THR A 4 13.70 7.72 -6.57
C THR A 4 12.67 8.30 -5.59
N LEU A 5 12.59 9.62 -5.49
CA LEU A 5 11.56 10.29 -4.68
C LEU A 5 10.18 9.93 -5.23
N THR A 6 9.91 10.15 -6.52
CA THR A 6 8.63 9.82 -7.14
C THR A 6 8.23 8.36 -6.87
N TYR A 7 9.16 7.43 -7.04
CA TYR A 7 8.94 6.02 -6.69
C TYR A 7 8.55 5.84 -5.21
N TYR A 8 9.27 6.48 -4.28
CA TYR A 8 8.95 6.43 -2.85
C TYR A 8 7.53 6.96 -2.57
N TRP A 9 7.14 8.11 -3.12
CA TRP A 9 5.81 8.69 -2.95
C TRP A 9 4.71 7.75 -3.45
N TYR A 10 4.89 7.15 -4.62
CA TYR A 10 3.98 6.13 -5.13
C TYR A 10 3.86 4.92 -4.20
N ASN A 11 4.99 4.43 -3.70
CA ASN A 11 5.01 3.31 -2.77
C ASN A 11 4.24 3.64 -1.49
N GLN A 12 4.41 4.84 -0.95
CA GLN A 12 3.70 5.28 0.25
C GLN A 12 2.19 5.31 0.03
N ILE A 13 1.74 5.96 -1.06
CA ILE A 13 0.31 6.05 -1.37
C ILE A 13 -0.31 4.68 -1.57
N LEU A 14 0.31 3.81 -2.38
CA LEU A 14 -0.21 2.46 -2.63
C LEU A 14 -0.25 1.63 -1.34
N THR A 15 0.80 1.69 -0.51
CA THR A 15 0.80 0.98 0.78
C THR A 15 -0.32 1.48 1.69
N ASN A 16 -0.53 2.78 1.80
CA ASN A 16 -1.60 3.36 2.61
C ASN A 16 -2.99 2.97 2.08
N MET A 17 -3.19 3.00 0.76
CA MET A 17 -4.44 2.58 0.14
C MET A 17 -4.77 1.11 0.43
N LEU A 18 -3.78 0.23 0.32
CA LEU A 18 -3.96 -1.19 0.59
C LEU A 18 -4.15 -1.49 2.07
N ALA A 19 -3.38 -0.84 2.94
CA ALA A 19 -3.56 -0.94 4.39
C ALA A 19 -4.97 -0.49 4.80
N ASN A 20 -5.46 0.63 4.26
CA ASN A 20 -6.83 1.10 4.45
C ASN A 20 -7.88 0.10 3.98
N ALA A 21 -7.68 -0.51 2.81
CA ALA A 21 -8.58 -1.53 2.28
C ALA A 21 -8.54 -2.83 3.12
N GLU A 22 -7.39 -3.14 3.71
CA GLU A 22 -7.20 -4.28 4.61
C GLU A 22 -7.94 -4.03 5.93
N CYS A 23 -7.73 -2.87 6.54
CA CYS A 23 -8.32 -2.39 7.80
C CYS A 23 -9.72 -1.78 7.67
N SER A 24 -10.52 -2.24 6.71
CA SER A 24 -11.92 -1.83 6.54
C SER A 24 -12.86 -2.38 7.65
N TYR A 25 -12.32 -2.83 8.77
CA TYR A 25 -13.09 -3.40 9.89
C TYR A 25 -14.04 -2.39 10.56
N GLY A 26 -13.91 -1.09 10.29
CA GLY A 26 -14.77 -0.06 10.87
C GLY A 26 -16.07 0.18 10.10
N VAL A 27 -16.21 -0.45 8.93
CA VAL A 27 -17.38 -0.30 8.05
C VAL A 27 -18.07 -1.65 7.80
N LYS A 28 -17.32 -2.75 7.84
CA LYS A 28 -17.85 -4.09 7.60
C LYS A 28 -17.11 -5.13 8.43
N ARG A 29 -17.85 -6.16 8.88
CA ARG A 29 -17.28 -7.39 9.44
C ARG A 29 -16.37 -8.06 8.41
N LYS A 30 -15.12 -8.31 8.78
CA LYS A 30 -14.12 -8.92 7.90
C LYS A 30 -13.19 -9.80 8.73
N SER A 31 -12.73 -10.92 8.16
CA SER A 31 -11.79 -11.79 8.86
C SER A 31 -10.39 -11.19 8.90
N LEU A 32 -9.69 -11.45 10.00
CA LEU A 32 -8.28 -11.11 10.15
C LEU A 32 -7.43 -11.96 9.22
N ARG A 33 -6.36 -11.35 8.71
CA ARG A 33 -5.30 -12.06 8.03
C ARG A 33 -4.24 -12.44 9.05
N ALA A 34 -4.11 -13.73 9.30
CA ALA A 34 -3.14 -14.27 10.25
C ALA A 34 -2.08 -15.08 9.49
N THR A 35 -0.83 -14.99 9.92
CA THR A 35 0.25 -15.82 9.39
C THR A 35 -0.07 -17.30 9.62
N TRP A 36 -0.58 -17.62 10.82
CA TRP A 36 -0.96 -18.96 11.25
C TRP A 36 -2.42 -18.96 11.74
N PRO A 37 -3.41 -19.16 10.86
CA PRO A 37 -4.80 -19.26 11.29
C PRO A 37 -5.05 -20.60 11.99
N ALA A 38 -5.94 -20.60 13.00
CA ALA A 38 -6.38 -21.85 13.61
C ALA A 38 -7.23 -22.66 12.62
N LYS A 39 -7.19 -23.99 12.72
CA LYS A 39 -7.78 -24.93 11.75
C LYS A 39 -9.30 -24.76 11.55
N ASP A 40 -10.01 -24.20 12.53
CA ASP A 40 -11.47 -24.01 12.51
C ASP A 40 -11.88 -22.52 12.52
N SER A 41 -10.99 -21.63 12.07
CA SER A 41 -11.23 -20.18 12.09
C SER A 41 -11.63 -19.61 10.73
N GLN A 42 -12.33 -18.47 10.75
CA GLN A 42 -12.65 -17.69 9.54
C GLN A 42 -11.46 -16.85 9.06
N GLN A 43 -10.31 -16.94 9.74
CA GLN A 43 -9.11 -16.17 9.46
C GLN A 43 -8.46 -16.58 8.14
N ARG A 44 -7.91 -15.62 7.40
CA ARG A 44 -7.22 -15.89 6.13
C ARG A 44 -5.72 -16.02 6.36
N SER A 45 -5.13 -17.15 5.99
CA SER A 45 -3.69 -17.20 5.74
C SER A 45 -3.40 -16.61 4.37
N THR A 46 -2.53 -15.62 4.28
CA THR A 46 -1.99 -15.20 2.97
C THR A 46 -0.53 -14.84 3.12
N TYR A 47 0.31 -15.74 2.59
CA TYR A 47 1.78 -15.67 2.68
C TYR A 47 2.45 -14.86 1.57
N TYR A 48 1.73 -14.46 0.53
CA TYR A 48 2.35 -13.89 -0.66
C TYR A 48 2.28 -12.36 -0.66
N LEU A 49 3.16 -11.77 0.15
CA LEU A 49 3.47 -10.33 0.26
C LEU A 49 2.34 -9.43 0.78
N ILE A 50 2.73 -8.44 1.59
CA ILE A 50 1.83 -7.37 2.08
C ILE A 50 1.26 -6.52 0.93
N ARG A 51 1.93 -6.49 -0.24
CA ARG A 51 1.40 -5.89 -1.46
C ARG A 51 1.21 -6.93 -2.57
N PRO A 52 0.00 -7.03 -3.16
CA PRO A 52 -0.22 -7.80 -4.38
C PRO A 52 0.76 -7.34 -5.45
N TYR A 53 1.44 -8.29 -6.08
CA TYR A 53 2.34 -8.06 -7.21
C TYR A 53 1.69 -7.24 -8.34
N ARG A 54 0.36 -7.28 -8.45
CA ARG A 54 -0.45 -6.49 -9.39
C ARG A 54 -0.19 -4.98 -9.31
N TYR A 55 0.16 -4.43 -8.15
CA TYR A 55 0.46 -3.01 -7.98
C TYR A 55 1.97 -2.72 -7.98
N SER A 56 2.75 -3.61 -7.37
CA SER A 56 4.20 -3.41 -7.24
C SER A 56 4.95 -3.65 -8.54
N LEU A 57 4.54 -4.62 -9.36
CA LEU A 57 5.22 -4.94 -10.63
C LEU A 57 5.08 -3.81 -11.66
N PRO A 58 3.89 -3.27 -11.95
CA PRO A 58 3.78 -2.18 -12.93
C PRO A 58 4.57 -0.95 -12.52
N LEU A 59 4.52 -0.56 -11.23
CA LEU A 59 5.29 0.57 -10.73
C LEU A 59 6.80 0.37 -10.89
N LEU A 60 7.28 -0.83 -10.60
CA LEU A 60 8.70 -1.18 -10.74
C LEU A 60 9.13 -1.18 -12.21
N VAL A 61 8.35 -1.79 -13.10
CA VAL A 61 8.62 -1.81 -14.54
C VAL A 61 8.70 -0.39 -15.11
N VAL A 62 7.70 0.46 -14.82
CA VAL A 62 7.71 1.85 -15.32
C VAL A 62 8.89 2.64 -14.74
N SER A 63 9.25 2.42 -13.47
CA SER A 63 10.40 3.09 -12.84
C SER A 63 11.72 2.68 -13.46
N ILE A 64 11.90 1.40 -13.80
CA ILE A 64 13.08 0.89 -14.50
C ILE A 64 13.15 1.47 -15.91
N LEU A 65 12.03 1.44 -16.65
CA LEU A 65 11.97 1.99 -18.00
C LEU A 65 12.29 3.49 -18.02
N LEU A 66 11.80 4.25 -17.04
CA LEU A 66 12.05 5.68 -16.96
C LEU A 66 13.51 5.98 -16.57
N HIS A 67 14.11 5.22 -15.65
CA HIS A 67 15.56 5.32 -15.38
C HIS A 67 16.38 4.97 -16.61
N TRP A 68 15.99 3.93 -17.34
CA TRP A 68 16.64 3.52 -18.58
C TRP A 68 16.58 4.62 -19.63
N LEU A 69 15.41 5.20 -19.88
CA LEU A 69 15.22 6.31 -20.83
C LEU A 69 16.04 7.55 -20.46
N VAL A 70 16.09 7.90 -19.17
CA VAL A 70 16.92 9.00 -18.69
C VAL A 70 18.40 8.69 -18.92
N SER A 71 18.86 7.46 -18.67
CA SER A 71 20.24 7.06 -18.97
C SER A 71 20.57 7.13 -20.46
N GLN A 72 19.60 6.88 -21.35
CA GLN A 72 19.78 6.99 -22.81
C GLN A 72 19.69 8.44 -23.32
N SER A 73 19.23 9.38 -22.50
CA SER A 73 19.07 10.79 -22.89
C SER A 73 20.39 11.55 -22.93
N PHE A 74 21.37 11.11 -22.14
CA PHE A 74 22.69 11.72 -22.02
C PHE A 74 23.73 10.72 -22.54
N PHE A 75 24.51 11.12 -23.54
CA PHE A 75 25.60 10.31 -24.07
C PHE A 75 26.87 11.16 -24.17
N TYR A 76 28.04 10.56 -23.94
CA TYR A 76 29.32 11.24 -24.12
C TYR A 76 29.82 11.04 -25.54
N ASP A 77 30.01 12.12 -26.29
CA ASP A 77 30.62 12.06 -27.61
C ASP A 77 32.14 11.82 -27.53
N LYS A 78 32.76 11.47 -28.66
CA LYS A 78 34.20 11.18 -28.78
C LYS A 78 35.09 12.34 -28.32
N THR A 79 34.57 13.56 -28.32
CA THR A 79 35.23 14.77 -27.81
C THR A 79 35.11 14.94 -26.30
N SER A 80 34.54 13.97 -25.58
CA SER A 80 34.16 14.07 -24.15
C SER A 80 33.11 15.16 -23.86
N GLU A 81 32.44 15.65 -24.91
CA GLU A 81 31.32 16.58 -24.77
C GLU A 81 30.01 15.82 -24.50
N LEU A 82 29.14 16.39 -23.68
CA LEU A 82 27.86 15.81 -23.31
C LEU A 82 26.85 16.05 -24.44
N GLY A 83 26.55 15.00 -25.19
CA GLY A 83 25.50 14.97 -26.21
C GLY A 83 24.14 14.61 -25.61
N PHE A 84 23.08 15.08 -26.26
CA PHE A 84 21.70 14.82 -25.87
C PHE A 84 20.94 14.15 -27.01
N LEU A 85 20.22 13.07 -26.71
CA LEU A 85 19.28 12.48 -27.66
C LEU A 85 17.86 13.02 -27.38
N GLY A 86 17.28 13.73 -28.35
CA GLY A 86 15.95 14.33 -28.18
C GLY A 86 14.84 13.31 -27.93
N LEU A 87 14.83 12.20 -28.68
CA LEU A 87 13.78 11.17 -28.58
C LEU A 87 13.59 10.59 -27.17
N PRO A 88 14.62 10.04 -26.47
CA PRO A 88 14.47 9.53 -25.11
C PRO A 88 14.11 10.63 -24.11
N ILE A 89 14.54 11.88 -24.32
CA ILE A 89 14.12 13.02 -23.49
C ILE A 89 12.60 13.22 -23.63
N PHE A 90 12.08 13.33 -24.86
CA PHE A 90 10.64 13.48 -25.10
C PHE A 90 9.82 12.33 -24.50
N LEU A 91 10.26 11.08 -24.69
CA LEU A 91 9.60 9.92 -24.11
C LEU A 91 9.62 9.94 -22.57
N SER A 92 10.76 10.30 -21.96
CA SER A 92 10.88 10.39 -20.50
C SER A 92 9.94 11.44 -19.90
N LEU A 93 9.76 12.58 -20.59
CA LEU A 93 8.85 13.65 -20.18
C LEU A 93 7.38 13.20 -20.25
N ILE A 94 7.00 12.50 -21.32
CA ILE A 94 5.64 11.97 -21.48
C ILE A 94 5.34 10.96 -20.38
N VAL A 95 6.21 9.96 -20.17
CA VAL A 95 5.99 8.93 -19.14
C VAL A 95 6.01 9.55 -17.74
N GLY A 96 6.95 10.45 -17.46
CA GLY A 96 7.02 11.16 -16.18
C GLY A 96 5.78 12.01 -15.89
N SER A 97 5.24 12.69 -16.91
CA SER A 97 3.99 13.46 -16.82
C SER A 97 2.79 12.57 -16.51
N ILE A 98 2.62 11.46 -17.24
CA ILE A 98 1.55 10.48 -17.00
C ILE A 98 1.63 9.95 -15.56
N MET A 99 2.83 9.66 -15.08
CA MET A 99 3.03 9.27 -13.68
C MET A 99 2.58 10.40 -12.73
N LEU A 100 3.07 11.63 -12.88
CA LEU A 100 2.67 12.73 -12.00
C LEU A 100 1.14 12.91 -11.93
N PHE A 101 0.45 12.89 -13.07
CA PHE A 101 -1.01 12.97 -13.09
C PHE A 101 -1.70 11.78 -12.42
N ALA A 102 -1.20 10.55 -12.63
CA ALA A 102 -1.72 9.38 -11.95
C ALA A 102 -1.50 9.45 -10.43
N LEU A 103 -0.35 9.95 -9.96
CA LEU A 103 -0.08 10.16 -8.54
C LEU A 103 -1.09 11.14 -7.94
N ILE A 104 -1.29 12.29 -8.58
CA ILE A 104 -2.23 13.32 -8.13
C ILE A 104 -3.66 12.77 -8.09
N GLY A 105 -4.08 12.05 -9.14
CA GLY A 105 -5.40 11.42 -9.17
C GLY A 105 -5.60 10.38 -8.07
N LEU A 106 -4.57 9.58 -7.79
CA LEU A 106 -4.57 8.64 -6.67
C LEU A 106 -4.59 9.36 -5.31
N SER A 107 -3.85 10.47 -5.14
CA SER A 107 -3.84 11.27 -3.91
C SER A 107 -5.22 11.85 -3.58
N PHE A 108 -5.99 12.27 -4.58
CA PHE A 108 -7.35 12.79 -4.36
C PHE A 108 -8.39 11.70 -4.11
N ARG A 109 -8.08 10.43 -4.39
CA ARG A 109 -8.99 9.33 -4.12
C ARG A 109 -9.08 9.09 -2.62
N LYS A 110 -10.17 9.58 -2.01
CA LYS A 110 -10.52 9.27 -0.62
C LYS A 110 -10.88 7.79 -0.50
N TYR A 111 -10.25 7.11 0.45
CA TYR A 111 -10.62 5.76 0.87
C TYR A 111 -11.40 5.87 2.19
N PRO A 112 -12.60 5.30 2.29
CA PRO A 112 -13.33 5.23 3.55
C PRO A 112 -12.61 4.25 4.47
N SER A 113 -11.72 4.76 5.31
CA SER A 113 -10.98 4.00 6.31
C SER A 113 -10.98 4.82 7.60
N THR A 114 -11.91 4.48 8.48
CA THR A 114 -12.04 5.08 9.82
C THR A 114 -10.92 4.60 10.75
N ILE A 115 -10.28 3.47 10.44
CA ILE A 115 -9.37 2.77 11.36
C ILE A 115 -7.93 3.24 11.25
N LEU A 116 -7.38 3.40 10.04
CA LEU A 116 -5.93 3.63 9.88
C LEU A 116 -5.51 5.10 10.08
N VAL A 117 -6.44 5.99 10.38
CA VAL A 117 -6.14 7.40 10.74
C VAL A 117 -5.52 7.46 12.14
N VAL A 118 -5.81 6.48 13.01
CA VAL A 118 -4.97 6.16 14.17
C VAL A 118 -3.75 5.45 13.61
N GLY A 119 -2.69 6.22 13.31
CA GLY A 119 -1.63 5.82 12.37
C GLY A 119 -0.84 4.55 12.73
N SER A 120 0.27 4.35 12.01
CA SER A 120 1.22 3.22 12.13
C SER A 120 1.91 3.07 13.50
N CYS A 121 1.40 3.73 14.55
CA CYS A 121 1.86 3.55 15.91
C CYS A 121 1.38 2.18 16.42
N SER A 122 2.30 1.23 16.47
CA SER A 122 2.04 -0.11 17.04
C SER A 122 1.45 -0.05 18.45
N ALA A 123 1.79 0.99 19.23
CA ALA A 123 1.24 1.20 20.57
C ALA A 123 -0.26 1.52 20.54
N ALA A 124 -0.72 2.34 19.59
CA ALA A 124 -2.14 2.66 19.45
C ALA A 124 -2.96 1.48 18.93
N ILE A 125 -2.38 0.69 18.01
CA ILE A 125 -2.99 -0.56 17.52
C ILE A 125 -3.09 -1.57 18.68
N SER A 126 -2.02 -1.76 19.45
CA SER A 126 -2.01 -2.65 20.61
C SER A 126 -3.01 -2.23 21.68
N ALA A 127 -3.10 -0.93 21.97
CA ALA A 127 -4.04 -0.39 22.94
C ALA A 127 -5.49 -0.76 22.61
N ALA A 128 -5.82 -0.81 21.32
CA ALA A 128 -7.16 -1.11 20.87
C ALA A 128 -7.40 -2.58 20.50
N CYS A 129 -6.35 -3.41 20.51
CA CYS A 129 -6.48 -4.87 20.49
C CYS A 129 -6.60 -5.48 21.90
N HIS A 130 -6.62 -4.67 22.97
CA HIS A 130 -6.91 -5.18 24.31
C HIS A 130 -8.38 -5.58 24.42
N PRO A 131 -8.67 -6.87 24.66
CA PRO A 131 -10.04 -7.34 24.81
C PRO A 131 -10.65 -6.82 26.13
N PRO A 132 -11.95 -6.51 26.16
CA PRO A 132 -12.67 -6.32 27.42
C PRO A 132 -12.65 -7.61 28.24
N LYS A 133 -12.62 -7.50 29.56
CA LYS A 133 -12.43 -8.65 30.49
C LYS A 133 -13.55 -9.70 30.45
N ASP A 134 -14.68 -9.40 29.82
CA ASP A 134 -15.88 -10.25 29.76
C ASP A 134 -16.03 -11.04 28.45
N GLU A 135 -15.15 -10.87 27.45
CA GLU A 135 -15.26 -11.60 26.18
C GLU A 135 -14.36 -12.83 26.13
N ASP A 136 -14.92 -13.95 25.65
CA ASP A 136 -14.19 -15.18 25.34
C ASP A 136 -13.21 -14.94 24.18
N LEU A 137 -11.96 -14.68 24.55
CA LEU A 137 -10.82 -14.40 23.68
C LEU A 137 -10.67 -15.39 22.52
N ASP A 138 -10.88 -16.67 22.82
CA ASP A 138 -10.68 -17.77 21.88
C ASP A 138 -11.76 -17.79 20.79
N ASN A 139 -12.99 -17.32 21.05
CA ASN A 139 -14.03 -17.23 20.03
C ASN A 139 -14.01 -15.88 19.29
N ALA A 140 -13.69 -14.79 19.99
CA ALA A 140 -13.61 -13.46 19.40
C ALA A 140 -12.49 -13.36 18.35
N ALA A 141 -11.32 -13.96 18.61
CA ALA A 141 -10.18 -13.90 17.70
C ALA A 141 -10.39 -14.70 16.40
N LEU A 142 -11.20 -15.76 16.43
CA LEU A 142 -11.37 -16.70 15.30
C LEU A 142 -12.51 -16.30 14.33
N GLY A 143 -13.36 -15.37 14.75
CA GLY A 143 -14.52 -14.87 14.02
C GLY A 143 -14.26 -13.69 13.07
N LEU A 144 -15.34 -13.20 12.45
CA LEU A 144 -15.32 -11.96 11.68
C LEU A 144 -15.38 -10.78 12.65
N LEU A 145 -14.43 -9.85 12.53
CA LEU A 145 -14.31 -8.73 13.45
C LEU A 145 -14.81 -7.43 12.81
N MET A 146 -15.44 -6.59 13.62
CA MET A 146 -15.79 -5.21 13.31
C MET A 146 -15.36 -4.32 14.45
N TRP A 147 -14.83 -3.15 14.13
CA TRP A 147 -14.36 -2.21 15.14
C TRP A 147 -15.52 -1.38 15.68
N GLY A 148 -15.62 -1.29 17.01
CA GLY A 148 -16.61 -0.43 17.69
C GLY A 148 -17.97 -1.06 17.98
N GLU A 149 -18.19 -2.34 17.68
CA GLU A 149 -19.33 -3.11 18.19
C GLU A 149 -18.82 -4.14 19.21
N THR A 150 -19.07 -3.90 20.49
CA THR A 150 -19.10 -4.96 21.50
C THR A 150 -20.46 -5.63 21.38
N LEU A 151 -20.51 -6.91 21.02
CA LEU A 151 -21.77 -7.65 21.06
C LEU A 151 -22.30 -7.62 22.50
N PRO A 152 -23.57 -7.27 22.74
CA PRO A 152 -24.15 -7.47 24.07
C PRO A 152 -24.16 -8.97 24.36
N MET A 153 -23.68 -9.36 25.55
CA MET A 153 -23.77 -10.73 26.04
C MET A 153 -25.23 -11.20 26.00
N PRO A 154 -25.52 -12.42 25.54
CA PRO A 154 -26.82 -13.03 25.75
C PRO A 154 -26.98 -13.37 27.24
N ASP A 155 -28.09 -12.95 27.83
CA ASP A 155 -28.51 -13.22 29.21
C ASP A 155 -28.60 -14.73 29.52
#